data_AF-A0A3D2AEM0-F1
#
_entry.id   AF-A0A3D2AEM0-F1
#
_cell.length_a   1.000
_cell.length_b   1.000
_cell.length_c   1.000
_cell.angle_alpha   90.00
_cell.angle_beta   90.00
_cell.angle_gamma   90.00
#
_symmetry.space_group_name_H-M   'P 1'
#
loop_
_entity.id
_entity.type
_entity.pdbx_description
1 polymer ?
#
loop_
_entity_poly.entity_id
_entity_poly.type
_entity_poly.pdbx_seq_one_letter_code
_entity_poly.pdbx_strand_id
1 'polypeptide(L)'
;SCPTCGRTSIDLIGIAKEVEKRLAGVDKDLTVAVMGCVVNGPGESKNADIGIAGGKGNGVLFKKGEILYKNIPEEKLIDVLISEIDKM
;
A
#
# COMPACT_ATOMS: atom_id res chain seq x y z
N SER A 1 -8.89 -5.74 -1.94
CA SER A 1 -7.70 -6.55 -2.26
C SER A 1 -7.75 -7.02 -3.70
N CYS A 2 -6.69 -6.79 -4.49
CA CYS A 2 -6.60 -7.27 -5.88
C CYS A 2 -6.54 -8.82 -5.88
N PRO A 3 -7.27 -9.53 -6.76
CA PRO A 3 -7.15 -10.99 -6.86
C PRO A 3 -5.71 -11.32 -7.23
N THR A 4 -5.04 -12.10 -6.39
CA THR A 4 -3.66 -12.58 -6.59
C THR A 4 -3.50 -13.13 -8.00
N CYS A 5 -2.88 -12.34 -8.89
CA CYS A 5 -2.65 -12.70 -10.28
C CYS A 5 -1.16 -13.05 -10.43
N GLY A 6 -0.79 -13.81 -11.45
CA GLY A 6 0.62 -14.21 -11.69
C GLY A 6 1.62 -13.06 -11.92
N ARG A 7 1.18 -11.80 -11.84
CA ARG A 7 2.02 -10.59 -11.84
C ARG A 7 2.38 -10.10 -10.44
N THR A 8 1.78 -10.67 -9.40
CA THR A 8 2.10 -10.36 -8.01
C THR A 8 3.53 -10.80 -7.74
N SER A 9 4.43 -9.83 -7.68
CA SER A 9 5.87 -10.05 -7.51
C SER A 9 6.32 -9.89 -6.05
N ILE A 10 5.36 -9.76 -5.13
CA ILE A 10 5.56 -9.47 -3.70
C ILE A 10 4.64 -10.37 -2.88
N ASP A 11 4.97 -10.58 -1.60
CA ASP A 11 4.06 -11.26 -0.68
C ASP A 11 2.93 -10.30 -0.24
N LEU A 12 1.91 -10.16 -1.09
CA LEU A 12 0.75 -9.31 -0.83
C LEU A 12 0.02 -9.70 0.46
N ILE A 13 -0.04 -11.00 0.77
CA ILE A 13 -0.76 -11.51 1.94
C ILE A 13 0.02 -11.18 3.21
N GLY A 14 1.34 -11.36 3.20
CA GLY A 14 2.22 -10.97 4.29
C GLY A 14 2.15 -9.46 4.57
N ILE A 15 2.27 -8.64 3.52
CA ILE A 15 2.17 -7.18 3.63
C ILE A 15 0.80 -6.78 4.17
N ALA A 16 -0.30 -7.32 3.63
CA ALA A 16 -1.64 -6.98 4.11
C ALA A 16 -1.84 -7.31 5.59
N LYS A 17 -1.40 -8.50 6.04
CA LYS A 17 -1.47 -8.90 7.46
C LYS A 17 -0.64 -8.00 8.36
N GLU A 18 0.55 -7.61 7.92
CA GLU A 18 1.41 -6.73 8.70
C GLU A 18 0.85 -5.31 8.80
N VAL A 19 0.30 -4.80 7.69
CA VAL A 19 -0.42 -3.52 7.64
C VAL A 19 -1.64 -3.56 8.57
N GLU A 20 -2.49 -4.59 8.49
CA GLU A 20 -3.63 -4.76 9.40
C GLU A 20 -3.18 -4.79 10.87
N LYS A 21 -2.10 -5.51 11.20
CA LYS A 21 -1.58 -5.60 12.56
C LYS A 21 -1.07 -4.24 13.06
N ARG A 22 -0.37 -3.47 12.23
CA ARG A 22 0.13 -2.13 12.59
C ARG A 22 -1.01 -1.10 12.68
N LEU A 23 -2.06 -1.25 11.87
CA LEU A 23 -3.24 -0.38 11.87
C LEU A 23 -4.30 -0.76 12.90
N ALA A 24 -4.20 -1.92 13.54
CA ALA A 24 -5.16 -2.37 14.55
C ALA A 24 -5.33 -1.41 15.74
N GLY A 25 -4.37 -0.50 15.97
CA GLY A 25 -4.43 0.54 17.00
C GLY A 25 -4.79 1.94 16.49
N VAL A 26 -5.06 2.11 15.19
CA VAL A 26 -5.38 3.41 14.59
C VAL A 26 -6.89 3.62 14.59
N ASP A 27 -7.38 4.50 15.44
CA ASP A 27 -8.80 4.92 15.49
C ASP A 27 -9.05 6.04 14.46
N LYS A 28 -8.84 5.73 13.17
CA LYS A 28 -9.14 6.65 12.07
C LYS A 28 -9.94 5.92 11.00
N ASP A 29 -11.03 6.55 10.55
CA ASP A 29 -11.83 6.05 9.43
C ASP A 29 -11.09 6.38 8.12
N LEU A 30 -10.16 5.50 7.73
CA LEU A 30 -9.30 5.67 6.55
C LEU A 30 -9.36 4.42 5.68
N THR A 31 -9.55 4.62 4.37
CA THR A 31 -9.48 3.51 3.42
C THR A 31 -8.03 3.30 2.97
N VAL A 32 -7.42 2.20 3.41
CA VAL A 32 -6.05 1.83 3.05
C VAL A 32 -6.04 0.78 1.94
N ALA A 33 -5.42 1.08 0.79
CA ALA A 33 -5.28 0.15 -0.32
C ALA A 33 -3.92 -0.55 -0.33
N VAL A 34 -3.90 -1.89 -0.34
CA VAL A 34 -2.69 -2.69 -0.53
C VAL A 34 -2.79 -3.43 -1.86
N MET A 35 -1.86 -3.14 -2.77
CA MET A 35 -1.88 -3.63 -4.15
C MET A 35 -0.59 -4.41 -4.47
N GLY A 36 -0.74 -5.60 -5.06
CA GLY A 36 0.38 -6.47 -5.42
C GLY A 36 1.05 -6.15 -6.77
N CYS A 37 0.60 -5.09 -7.45
CA CYS A 37 1.14 -4.65 -8.73
C CYS A 37 0.90 -3.15 -8.94
N VAL A 38 1.95 -2.45 -9.36
CA VAL A 38 1.96 -0.99 -9.62
C VAL A 38 1.11 -0.59 -10.82
N VAL A 39 0.79 -1.54 -11.72
CA VAL A 39 0.14 -1.27 -13.02
C VAL A 39 -1.31 -0.81 -12.86
N ASN A 40 -2.07 -1.48 -11.98
CA ASN A 40 -3.46 -1.11 -11.74
C ASN A 40 -3.70 -0.37 -10.41
N GLY A 41 -2.71 -0.39 -9.50
CA GLY A 41 -2.84 0.15 -8.14
C GLY A 41 -3.36 1.59 -8.06
N PRO A 42 -2.74 2.56 -8.75
CA PRO A 42 -3.16 3.96 -8.68
C PRO A 42 -4.52 4.24 -9.36
N GLY A 43 -4.86 3.47 -10.40
CA GLY A 43 -6.07 3.66 -11.19
C GLY A 43 -7.32 3.06 -10.54
N GLU A 44 -7.20 1.87 -9.93
CA GLU A 44 -8.31 1.17 -9.24
C GLU A 44 -8.56 1.69 -7.82
N SER A 45 -7.61 2.44 -7.23
CA SER A 45 -7.65 2.86 -5.82
C SER A 45 -7.91 4.36 -5.61
N LYS A 46 -8.55 5.05 -6.56
CA LYS A 46 -8.87 6.49 -6.42
C LYS A 46 -9.75 6.81 -5.20
N ASN A 47 -10.56 5.83 -4.78
CA ASN A 47 -11.42 5.95 -3.61
C ASN A 47 -10.69 5.68 -2.29
N ALA A 48 -9.44 5.19 -2.33
CA ALA A 48 -8.64 5.00 -1.14
C ALA A 48 -7.99 6.33 -0.72
N ASP A 49 -8.01 6.62 0.57
CA ASP A 49 -7.32 7.78 1.13
C ASP A 49 -5.83 7.65 0.92
N ILE A 50 -5.28 6.46 1.20
CA ILE A 50 -3.86 6.15 1.04
C ILE A 50 -3.68 4.69 0.63
N GLY A 51 -2.60 4.38 -0.06
CA GLY A 51 -2.29 3.02 -0.41
C GLY A 51 -0.86 2.81 -0.88
N ILE A 52 -0.48 1.55 -0.90
CA ILE A 52 0.81 1.08 -1.38
C ILE A 52 0.61 0.09 -2.52
N ALA A 53 1.46 0.19 -3.53
CA ALA A 53 1.57 -0.82 -4.58
C ALA A 53 3.01 -1.32 -4.68
N GLY A 54 3.23 -2.61 -4.44
CA GLY A 54 4.56 -3.22 -4.53
C GLY A 54 4.83 -3.90 -5.87
N GLY A 55 6.11 -4.03 -6.19
CA GLY A 55 6.69 -4.68 -7.34
C GLY A 55 8.01 -5.38 -6.95
N LYS A 56 8.83 -5.80 -7.93
CA LYS A 56 10.05 -6.61 -7.70
C LYS A 56 11.13 -5.87 -6.87
N GLY A 57 11.01 -5.89 -5.55
CA GLY A 57 11.96 -5.31 -4.58
C GLY A 57 11.72 -3.84 -4.23
N ASN A 58 10.72 -3.22 -4.84
CA ASN A 58 10.39 -1.81 -4.70
C ASN A 58 8.89 -1.57 -4.91
N GLY A 59 8.36 -0.50 -4.33
CA GLY A 59 6.97 -0.12 -4.45
C GLY A 59 6.76 1.40 -4.49
N VAL A 60 5.49 1.78 -4.53
CA VAL A 60 5.05 3.17 -4.56
C VAL A 60 3.99 3.38 -3.49
N LEU A 61 3.96 4.59 -2.93
CA LEU A 61 2.89 5.06 -2.06
C LEU A 61 2.09 6.10 -2.81
N PHE A 62 0.77 5.95 -2.79
CA PHE A 62 -0.18 6.87 -3.38
C PHE A 62 -1.23 7.31 -2.35
N LYS A 63 -1.76 8.52 -2.52
CA LYS A 63 -2.78 9.13 -1.67
C LYS A 63 -3.85 9.75 -2.55
N LYS A 64 -5.12 9.36 -2.36
CA LYS A 64 -6.26 9.81 -3.18
C LYS A 64 -6.02 9.72 -4.70
N GLY A 65 -5.29 8.69 -5.14
CA GLY A 65 -4.94 8.47 -6.55
C GLY A 65 -3.70 9.21 -7.05
N GLU A 66 -3.05 10.04 -6.24
CA GLU A 66 -1.79 10.71 -6.58
C GLU A 66 -0.59 9.98 -5.98
N ILE A 67 0.49 9.83 -6.75
CA ILE A 67 1.70 9.13 -6.29
C ILE A 67 2.55 10.10 -5.45
N LEU A 68 2.66 9.87 -4.14
CA LEU A 68 3.50 10.66 -3.23
C LEU A 68 4.95 10.20 -3.27
N TYR A 69 5.18 8.89 -3.22
CA TYR A 69 6.52 8.32 -3.18
C TYR A 69 6.65 7.21 -4.20
N LYS A 70 7.78 7.20 -4.91
CA LYS A 70 8.12 6.20 -5.92
C LYS A 70 9.37 5.45 -5.51
N ASN A 71 9.47 4.19 -5.92
CA ASN A 71 10.68 3.39 -5.79
C ASN A 71 11.13 3.15 -4.34
N ILE A 72 10.17 3.08 -3.42
CA ILE A 72 10.41 2.79 -2.00
C ILE A 72 10.82 1.32 -1.87
N PRO A 73 11.89 0.98 -1.15
CA PRO A 73 12.24 -0.40 -0.86
C PRO A 73 11.08 -1.13 -0.17
N GLU A 74 10.85 -2.40 -0.50
CA GLU A 74 9.76 -3.20 0.10
C GLU A 74 9.83 -3.21 1.65
N GLU A 75 11.05 -3.32 2.20
CA GLU A 75 11.33 -3.25 3.64
C GLU A 75 10.87 -1.94 4.30
N LYS A 76 10.83 -0.82 3.56
CA LYS A 76 10.44 0.50 4.07
C LYS A 76 9.01 0.87 3.68
N LEU A 77 8.35 0.07 2.84
CA LEU A 77 7.02 0.38 2.31
C LEU A 77 6.00 0.54 3.43
N ILE A 78 6.04 -0.40 4.38
CA ILE A 78 5.11 -0.47 5.51
C ILE A 78 5.39 0.68 6.49
N ASP A 79 6.66 0.93 6.84
CA ASP A 79 7.01 2.03 7.75
C ASP A 79 6.66 3.40 7.18
N VAL A 80 6.88 3.62 5.88
CA VAL A 80 6.49 4.87 5.22
C VAL A 80 4.96 5.02 5.19
N LEU A 81 4.22 3.94 4.91
CA LEU A 81 2.76 3.96 4.94
C LEU A 81 2.22 4.37 6.31
N ILE A 82 2.73 3.75 7.38
CA ILE A 82 2.27 4.04 8.75
C ILE A 82 2.66 5.45 9.17
N SER A 83 3.88 5.89 8.86
CA SER A 83 4.32 7.26 9.15
C SER A 83 3.43 8.29 8.46
N GLU A 84 2.95 8.00 7.25
CA GLU A 84 2.05 8.90 6.53
C GLU A 84 0.63 8.87 7.12
N ILE A 85 0.13 7.70 7.55
CA ILE A 85 -1.17 7.57 8.24
C ILE A 85 -1.16 8.28 9.60
N ASP A 86 -0.03 8.25 10.31
CA ASP A 86 0.12 8.95 11.60
C ASP A 86 0.02 10.47 11.43
N LYS A 87 0.61 11.01 10.35
CA LYS A 87 0.58 12.44 10.01
C LYS A 87 -0.78 12.96 9.49
N MET A 88 -1.66 12.08 9.01
CA MET A 88 -2.97 12.45 8.46
C MET A 88 -4.01 12.71 9.53
#